data_AF-A0A971GR58-F1
#
_entry.id   AF-A0A971GR58-F1
#
_cell.length_a   1.000
_cell.length_b   1.000
_cell.length_c   1.000
_cell.angle_alpha   90.00
_cell.angle_beta   90.00
_cell.angle_gamma   90.00
#
_symmetry.space_group_name_H-M   'P 1'
#
loop_
_entity.id
_entity.type
_entity.pdbx_description
1 polymer ?
#
loop_
_entity_poly.entity_id
_entity_poly.type
_entity_poly.pdbx_seq_one_letter_code
_entity_poly.pdbx_strand_id
1 'polypeptide(L)'
;VGYGRFEPDGELNRAAAAKVAGYLLGYSEAEAEEAATWDPLFADVQGTSHQWALGWINLMAKDGILLGVGDHAYAPGAPLQMAHWLTILLRITKYETPKMAWPDDYNDKAEELELTAGLPYVATKTMNRGEMAKMSTTAIYDVARPDGKLIIDIVDFKPAESEPPASEDPSAYNDGKLNLTADRTYVNNGGGRTIRLTATATYGPNNLPAAGAQIQFFADVEGSPRIGQLSDQEVIANAQGIASTTYTTLAQDNNKQISFLANMATDGDWIEEHLSVLSSDSAATISGRVVNPFTGTPPTNAEGGISAGSNYIAVNISSDGSYAAAVPQGNYHVHFNFNVAGSVPHSGDFTGSHFDLKSNGDMRFSIQKNFIAGNTYTLSSEMGILTGIPGRIGPNADLYPTVMGTNDTVIARTNSEGRFMTALPPGLYVLYNGTGAALKSNIIVEKGKVTELGAF
;
A
#
# COMPACT_ATOMS: atom_id res chain seq x y z
N VAL A 1 -1.04 -12.33 -16.82
CA VAL A 1 -2.24 -12.15 -15.98
C VAL A 1 -1.87 -12.22 -14.52
N GLY A 2 -2.52 -11.42 -13.68
CA GLY A 2 -2.20 -11.28 -12.25
C GLY A 2 -2.92 -12.30 -11.36
N TYR A 3 -2.76 -12.15 -10.04
CA TYR A 3 -3.52 -12.83 -8.98
C TYR A 3 -3.26 -14.33 -8.77
N GLY A 4 -2.08 -14.87 -9.13
CA GLY A 4 -1.76 -16.29 -8.91
C GLY A 4 -2.65 -17.27 -9.69
N ARG A 5 -3.43 -16.76 -10.65
CA ARG A 5 -4.35 -17.58 -11.46
C ARG A 5 -3.63 -18.17 -12.67
N PHE A 6 -3.86 -19.46 -12.90
CA PHE A 6 -3.36 -20.14 -14.09
C PHE A 6 -4.06 -19.68 -15.38
N GLU A 7 -5.32 -19.24 -15.30
CA GLU A 7 -6.16 -18.82 -16.44
C GLU A 7 -6.12 -19.78 -17.64
N PRO A 8 -6.65 -21.01 -17.48
CA PRO A 8 -6.53 -22.06 -18.49
C PRO A 8 -7.08 -21.66 -19.86
N ASP A 9 -8.11 -20.82 -19.91
CA ASP A 9 -8.76 -20.40 -21.16
C ASP A 9 -8.12 -19.15 -21.81
N GLY A 10 -7.10 -18.55 -21.17
CA GLY A 10 -6.41 -17.39 -21.71
C GLY A 10 -5.69 -17.71 -23.01
N GLU A 11 -5.89 -16.91 -24.05
CA GLU A 11 -5.17 -17.06 -25.32
C GLU A 11 -3.68 -16.73 -25.16
N LEU A 12 -2.84 -17.44 -25.89
CA LEU A 12 -1.40 -17.23 -25.90
C LEU A 12 -0.94 -16.58 -27.20
N ASN A 13 0.16 -15.84 -27.10
CA ASN A 13 0.87 -15.29 -28.25
C ASN A 13 2.23 -16.00 -28.42
N ARG A 14 2.88 -15.74 -29.56
CA ARG A 14 4.18 -16.32 -29.89
C ARG A 14 5.29 -15.93 -28.89
N ALA A 15 5.24 -14.72 -28.32
CA ALA A 15 6.17 -14.31 -27.26
C ALA A 15 6.09 -15.21 -26.00
N ALA A 16 4.89 -15.54 -25.55
CA ALA A 16 4.69 -16.47 -24.43
C ALA A 16 5.19 -17.88 -24.77
N ALA A 17 5.00 -18.34 -26.01
CA ALA A 17 5.52 -19.62 -26.47
C ALA A 17 7.06 -19.70 -26.37
N ALA A 18 7.75 -18.62 -26.73
CA ALA A 18 9.21 -18.56 -26.65
C ALA A 18 9.73 -18.78 -25.22
N LYS A 19 9.07 -18.14 -24.24
CA LYS A 19 9.45 -18.29 -22.83
C LYS A 19 9.24 -19.72 -22.32
N VAL A 20 8.10 -20.34 -22.59
CA VAL A 20 7.84 -21.72 -22.18
C VAL A 20 8.81 -22.70 -22.86
N ALA A 21 9.11 -22.49 -24.15
CA ALA A 21 10.09 -23.30 -24.87
C ALA A 21 11.49 -23.23 -24.23
N GLY A 22 11.91 -22.05 -23.76
CA GLY A 22 13.17 -21.89 -23.05
C GLY A 22 13.24 -22.70 -21.76
N TYR A 23 12.17 -22.66 -20.96
CA TYR A 23 12.06 -23.49 -19.75
C TYR A 23 12.10 -24.99 -20.05
N LEU A 24 11.46 -25.44 -21.13
CA LEU A 24 11.50 -26.84 -21.56
C LEU A 24 12.89 -27.31 -22.03
N LEU A 25 13.83 -26.39 -22.23
CA LEU A 25 15.24 -26.66 -22.54
C LEU A 25 16.17 -26.39 -21.35
N GLY A 26 15.62 -25.98 -20.21
CA GLY A 26 16.38 -25.73 -18.98
C GLY A 26 17.03 -24.35 -18.90
N TYR A 27 16.68 -23.41 -19.79
CA TYR A 27 17.15 -22.04 -19.67
C TYR A 27 16.48 -21.32 -18.49
N SER A 28 17.26 -20.46 -17.84
CA SER A 28 16.85 -19.62 -16.71
C SER A 28 16.47 -18.20 -17.13
N GLU A 29 15.77 -17.46 -16.26
CA GLU A 29 15.51 -16.03 -16.49
C GLU A 29 16.81 -15.22 -16.64
N ALA A 30 17.86 -15.55 -15.89
CA ALA A 30 19.14 -14.86 -15.98
C ALA A 30 19.80 -15.02 -17.36
N GLU A 31 19.74 -16.22 -17.94
CA GLU A 31 20.24 -16.47 -19.30
C GLU A 31 19.38 -15.75 -20.35
N ALA A 32 18.06 -15.67 -20.14
CA ALA A 32 17.19 -14.88 -21.00
C ALA A 32 17.49 -13.38 -20.89
N GLU A 33 17.71 -12.84 -19.70
CA GLU A 33 18.11 -11.44 -19.49
C GLU A 33 19.44 -11.13 -20.18
N GLU A 34 20.44 -12.00 -20.09
CA GLU A 34 21.69 -11.86 -20.83
C GLU A 34 21.45 -11.90 -22.35
N ALA A 35 20.65 -12.85 -22.83
CA ALA A 35 20.34 -12.95 -24.25
C ALA A 35 19.53 -11.76 -24.79
N ALA A 36 18.84 -11.01 -23.93
CA ALA A 36 18.14 -9.80 -24.33
C ALA A 36 19.09 -8.65 -24.70
N THR A 37 20.37 -8.73 -24.31
CA THR A 37 21.40 -7.73 -24.69
C THR A 37 22.12 -8.07 -25.99
N TRP A 38 21.83 -9.22 -26.60
CA TRP A 38 22.40 -9.59 -27.90
C TRP A 38 21.81 -8.73 -29.01
N ASP A 39 22.51 -8.65 -30.15
CA ASP A 39 21.94 -8.10 -31.38
C ASP A 39 20.63 -8.84 -31.71
N PRO A 40 19.49 -8.14 -31.83
CA PRO A 40 18.20 -8.80 -32.06
C PRO A 40 18.22 -9.64 -33.34
N LEU A 41 17.86 -10.91 -33.23
CA LEU A 41 17.73 -11.82 -34.38
C LEU A 41 16.51 -11.48 -35.26
N PHE A 42 15.53 -10.77 -34.69
CA PHE A 42 14.34 -10.27 -35.37
C PHE A 42 14.12 -8.80 -35.06
N ALA A 43 13.73 -8.02 -36.07
CA ALA A 43 13.62 -6.57 -36.00
C ALA A 43 12.32 -6.08 -35.32
N ASP A 44 11.31 -6.94 -35.17
CA ASP A 44 9.95 -6.58 -34.74
C ASP A 44 9.64 -6.87 -33.26
N VAL A 45 10.68 -7.00 -32.43
CA VAL A 45 10.54 -7.33 -31.00
C VAL A 45 10.95 -6.16 -30.10
N GLN A 46 12.11 -5.56 -30.34
CA GLN A 46 12.65 -4.47 -29.51
C GLN A 46 11.79 -3.20 -29.61
N GLY A 47 11.54 -2.53 -28.48
CA GLY A 47 10.74 -1.30 -28.44
C GLY A 47 9.22 -1.53 -28.54
N THR A 48 8.76 -2.78 -28.48
CA THR A 48 7.33 -3.14 -28.48
C THR A 48 6.86 -3.55 -27.08
N SER A 49 5.54 -3.68 -26.89
CA SER A 49 4.94 -4.25 -25.67
C SER A 49 5.36 -5.70 -25.37
N HIS A 50 6.03 -6.37 -26.32
CA HIS A 50 6.53 -7.74 -26.18
C HIS A 50 8.05 -7.83 -25.98
N GLN A 51 8.74 -6.71 -25.75
CA GLN A 51 10.20 -6.72 -25.58
C GLN A 51 10.69 -7.56 -24.39
N TRP A 52 9.81 -7.81 -23.39
CA TRP A 52 10.10 -8.69 -22.27
C TRP A 52 10.49 -10.12 -22.70
N ALA A 53 10.05 -10.55 -23.90
CA ALA A 53 10.35 -11.86 -24.46
C ALA A 53 11.61 -11.88 -25.35
N LEU A 54 12.28 -10.74 -25.55
CA LEU A 54 13.41 -10.61 -26.48
C LEU A 54 14.51 -11.64 -26.22
N GLY A 55 14.92 -11.78 -24.97
CA GLY A 55 15.93 -12.75 -24.56
C GLY A 55 15.53 -14.19 -24.84
N TRP A 56 14.30 -14.56 -24.47
CA TRP A 56 13.73 -15.87 -24.75
C TRP A 56 13.67 -16.18 -26.24
N ILE A 57 13.23 -15.21 -27.05
CA ILE A 57 13.19 -15.32 -28.51
C ILE A 57 14.60 -15.50 -29.08
N ASN A 58 15.58 -14.74 -28.59
CA ASN A 58 16.98 -14.84 -29.03
C ASN A 58 17.58 -16.21 -28.72
N LEU A 59 17.42 -16.72 -27.50
CA LEU A 59 17.88 -18.06 -27.10
C LEU A 59 17.29 -19.14 -28.00
N MET A 60 15.95 -19.15 -28.13
CA MET A 60 15.26 -20.19 -28.87
C MET A 60 15.48 -20.11 -30.37
N ALA A 61 15.70 -18.93 -30.93
CA ALA A 61 16.07 -18.77 -32.33
C ALA A 61 17.51 -19.21 -32.60
N LYS A 62 18.45 -18.89 -31.70
CA LYS A 62 19.83 -19.35 -31.77
C LYS A 62 19.94 -20.88 -31.75
N ASP A 63 19.09 -21.54 -30.97
CA ASP A 63 19.04 -23.00 -30.88
C ASP A 63 18.22 -23.67 -32.00
N GLY A 64 17.67 -22.88 -32.93
CA GLY A 64 16.85 -23.38 -34.04
C GLY A 64 15.47 -23.91 -33.63
N ILE A 65 15.01 -23.60 -32.41
CA ILE A 65 13.71 -24.01 -31.89
C ILE A 65 12.60 -23.12 -32.45
N LEU A 66 12.86 -21.81 -32.49
CA LEU A 66 11.95 -20.81 -33.05
C LEU A 66 12.45 -20.33 -34.41
N LEU A 67 11.53 -20.29 -35.37
CA LEU A 67 11.76 -19.67 -36.66
C LEU A 67 10.84 -18.44 -36.81
N GLY A 68 11.35 -17.45 -37.53
CA GLY A 68 10.61 -16.24 -37.90
C GLY A 68 9.52 -16.51 -38.94
N VAL A 69 8.77 -15.47 -39.25
CA VAL A 69 7.66 -15.50 -40.22
C VAL A 69 8.05 -14.95 -41.60
N GLY A 70 9.34 -14.67 -41.82
CA GLY A 70 9.87 -13.97 -43.00
C GLY A 70 10.33 -12.55 -42.65
N ASP A 71 11.03 -11.88 -43.58
CA ASP A 71 11.43 -10.47 -43.49
C ASP A 71 12.09 -10.04 -42.18
N HIS A 72 12.92 -10.91 -41.60
CA HIS A 72 13.56 -10.68 -40.29
C HIS A 72 12.56 -10.41 -39.15
N ALA A 73 11.33 -10.94 -39.23
CA ALA A 73 10.27 -10.76 -38.23
C ALA A 73 9.93 -12.08 -37.51
N TYR A 74 9.52 -11.96 -36.25
CA TYR A 74 9.04 -13.07 -35.41
C TYR A 74 7.53 -13.06 -35.18
N ALA A 75 6.89 -11.89 -35.24
CA ALA A 75 5.50 -11.60 -34.89
C ALA A 75 5.16 -11.97 -33.42
N PRO A 76 5.81 -11.36 -32.41
CA PRO A 76 5.69 -11.78 -31.01
C PRO A 76 4.26 -11.66 -30.44
N GLY A 77 3.48 -10.69 -30.92
CA GLY A 77 2.09 -10.47 -30.48
C GLY A 77 1.04 -11.31 -31.22
N ALA A 78 1.41 -12.05 -32.26
CA ALA A 78 0.44 -12.82 -33.02
C ALA A 78 -0.10 -14.02 -32.19
N PRO A 79 -1.39 -14.38 -32.34
CA PRO A 79 -1.97 -15.54 -31.67
C PRO A 79 -1.18 -16.81 -31.96
N LEU A 80 -0.96 -17.61 -30.92
CA LEU A 80 -0.29 -18.90 -31.01
C LEU A 80 -1.31 -19.94 -31.49
N GLN A 81 -1.05 -20.59 -32.62
CA GLN A 81 -1.88 -21.69 -33.11
C GLN A 81 -1.35 -23.03 -32.57
N MET A 82 -2.23 -24.04 -32.46
CA MET A 82 -1.83 -25.36 -31.95
C MET A 82 -0.69 -25.99 -32.78
N ALA A 83 -0.71 -25.84 -34.11
CA ALA A 83 0.37 -26.34 -34.97
C ALA A 83 1.72 -25.63 -34.74
N HIS A 84 1.70 -24.35 -34.34
CA HIS A 84 2.93 -23.62 -34.00
C HIS A 84 3.56 -24.19 -32.73
N TRP A 85 2.76 -24.44 -31.68
CA TRP A 85 3.29 -25.00 -30.43
C TRP A 85 3.77 -26.45 -30.60
N LEU A 86 3.00 -27.26 -31.31
CA LEU A 86 3.37 -28.63 -31.67
C LEU A 86 4.71 -28.68 -32.41
N THR A 87 4.92 -27.79 -33.38
CA THR A 87 6.19 -27.68 -34.13
C THR A 87 7.36 -27.40 -33.19
N ILE A 88 7.16 -26.49 -32.22
CA ILE A 88 8.18 -26.15 -31.21
C ILE A 88 8.51 -27.37 -30.33
N LEU A 89 7.50 -28.13 -29.91
CA LEU A 89 7.71 -29.34 -29.11
C LEU A 89 8.46 -30.43 -29.89
N LEU A 90 8.16 -30.62 -31.19
CA LEU A 90 8.91 -31.57 -32.05
C LEU A 90 10.39 -31.16 -32.22
N ARG A 91 10.69 -29.86 -32.19
CA ARG A 91 12.07 -29.34 -32.17
C ARG A 91 12.77 -29.58 -30.85
N ILE A 92 12.09 -29.34 -29.74
CA ILE A 92 12.61 -29.58 -28.38
C ILE A 92 12.93 -31.07 -28.20
N THR A 93 12.01 -31.94 -28.64
CA THR A 93 12.15 -33.41 -28.57
C THR A 93 13.02 -34.01 -29.68
N LYS A 94 13.52 -33.19 -30.61
CA LYS A 94 14.43 -33.57 -31.71
C LYS A 94 13.86 -34.56 -32.72
N TYR A 95 12.56 -34.48 -32.97
CA TYR A 95 11.88 -35.25 -34.02
C TYR A 95 11.79 -34.53 -35.37
N GLU A 96 12.01 -33.21 -35.41
CA GLU A 96 12.11 -32.48 -36.67
C GLU A 96 13.30 -33.00 -37.51
N THR A 97 13.04 -33.27 -38.80
CA THR A 97 14.08 -33.59 -39.77
C THR A 97 14.00 -32.67 -40.98
N PRO A 98 15.09 -32.43 -41.74
CA PRO A 98 15.09 -31.53 -42.89
C PRO A 98 14.12 -31.89 -44.02
N LYS A 99 13.56 -33.11 -44.01
CA LYS A 99 12.63 -33.59 -45.03
C LYS A 99 11.16 -33.33 -44.69
N MET A 100 10.87 -32.90 -43.46
CA MET A 100 9.50 -32.69 -43.01
C MET A 100 8.91 -31.41 -43.61
N ALA A 101 7.82 -31.56 -44.36
CA ALA A 101 7.01 -30.49 -44.89
C ALA A 101 6.00 -30.00 -43.83
N TRP A 102 6.04 -28.71 -43.52
CA TRP A 102 5.07 -28.09 -42.63
C TRP A 102 3.78 -27.70 -43.39
N PRO A 103 2.58 -27.87 -42.80
CA PRO A 103 2.31 -28.42 -41.48
C PRO A 103 2.11 -29.94 -41.43
N ASP A 104 1.89 -30.59 -42.57
CA ASP A 104 1.35 -31.95 -42.65
C ASP A 104 2.26 -32.99 -41.97
N ASP A 105 3.56 -33.03 -42.30
CA ASP A 105 4.47 -34.02 -41.71
C ASP A 105 4.66 -33.82 -40.19
N TYR A 106 4.46 -32.59 -39.69
CA TYR A 106 4.52 -32.30 -38.26
C TYR A 106 3.27 -32.80 -37.55
N ASN A 107 2.09 -32.62 -38.16
CA ASN A 107 0.84 -33.17 -37.64
C ASN A 107 0.92 -34.70 -37.57
N ASP A 108 1.36 -35.33 -38.66
CA ASP A 108 1.52 -36.79 -38.73
C ASP A 108 2.49 -37.31 -37.67
N LYS A 109 3.64 -36.63 -37.49
CA LYS A 109 4.61 -37.02 -36.46
C LYS A 109 4.06 -36.82 -35.05
N ALA A 110 3.30 -35.76 -34.79
CA ALA A 110 2.70 -35.55 -33.48
C ALA A 110 1.57 -36.53 -33.18
N GLU A 111 0.83 -36.99 -34.19
CA GLU A 111 -0.14 -38.08 -34.04
C GLU A 111 0.56 -39.41 -33.72
N GLU A 112 1.65 -39.74 -34.43
CA GLU A 112 2.47 -40.93 -34.17
C GLU A 112 3.01 -40.96 -32.73
N LEU A 113 3.39 -39.81 -32.19
CA LEU A 113 3.92 -39.65 -30.83
C LEU A 113 2.83 -39.46 -29.77
N GLU A 114 1.55 -39.48 -30.16
CA GLU A 114 0.40 -39.19 -29.30
C GLU A 114 0.52 -37.83 -28.56
N LEU A 115 1.27 -36.88 -29.14
CA LEU A 115 1.60 -35.59 -28.50
C LEU A 115 0.35 -34.73 -28.24
N THR A 116 -0.69 -34.93 -29.04
CA THR A 116 -1.97 -34.21 -28.94
C THR A 116 -3.06 -35.00 -28.21
N ALA A 117 -2.71 -36.13 -27.58
CA ALA A 117 -3.66 -36.97 -26.87
C ALA A 117 -4.44 -36.21 -25.80
N GLY A 118 -5.76 -36.42 -25.76
CA GLY A 118 -6.65 -35.76 -24.81
C GLY A 118 -6.92 -34.27 -25.10
N LEU A 119 -6.57 -33.78 -26.29
CA LEU A 119 -6.87 -32.42 -26.75
C LEU A 119 -7.77 -32.41 -27.99
N PRO A 120 -8.71 -31.45 -28.11
CA PRO A 120 -9.42 -31.20 -29.36
C PRO A 120 -8.50 -30.49 -30.36
N TYR A 121 -7.56 -31.23 -30.94
CA TYR A 121 -6.52 -30.67 -31.82
C TYR A 121 -7.10 -30.19 -33.15
N VAL A 122 -6.84 -28.92 -33.46
CA VAL A 122 -7.07 -28.32 -34.77
C VAL A 122 -5.86 -27.43 -35.06
N ALA A 123 -5.13 -27.73 -36.13
CA ALA A 123 -3.85 -27.08 -36.44
C ALA A 123 -3.90 -25.54 -36.39
N THR A 124 -4.95 -24.95 -36.95
CA THR A 124 -5.15 -23.49 -37.08
C THR A 124 -5.82 -22.84 -35.87
N LYS A 125 -6.29 -23.62 -34.89
CA LYS A 125 -6.97 -23.09 -33.70
C LYS A 125 -5.98 -22.32 -32.82
N THR A 126 -6.40 -21.15 -32.35
CA THR A 126 -5.68 -20.41 -31.31
C THR A 126 -5.62 -21.26 -30.04
N MET A 127 -4.41 -21.40 -29.52
CA MET A 127 -4.10 -22.20 -28.34
C MET A 127 -4.29 -21.35 -27.08
N ASN A 128 -4.97 -21.93 -26.09
CA ASN A 128 -5.03 -21.37 -24.75
C ASN A 128 -3.99 -22.02 -23.80
N ARG A 129 -3.87 -21.48 -22.59
CA ARG A 129 -2.88 -21.91 -21.59
C ARG A 129 -3.08 -23.36 -21.13
N GLY A 130 -4.32 -23.79 -20.94
CA GLY A 130 -4.65 -25.15 -20.52
C GLY A 130 -4.28 -26.18 -21.59
N GLU A 131 -4.51 -25.87 -22.85
CA GLU A 131 -4.14 -26.71 -23.98
C GLU A 131 -2.63 -26.80 -24.17
N MET A 132 -1.94 -25.66 -24.07
CA MET A 132 -0.48 -25.63 -24.12
C MET A 132 0.12 -26.46 -22.98
N ALA A 133 -0.39 -26.32 -21.76
CA ALA A 133 0.12 -27.04 -20.60
C ALA A 133 -0.09 -28.55 -20.72
N LYS A 134 -1.27 -29.00 -21.18
CA LYS A 134 -1.53 -30.42 -21.44
C LYS A 134 -0.58 -30.99 -22.50
N MET A 135 -0.46 -30.33 -23.65
CA MET A 135 0.43 -30.77 -24.72
C MET A 135 1.91 -30.79 -24.28
N SER A 136 2.31 -29.80 -23.49
CA SER A 136 3.67 -29.75 -22.92
C SER A 136 3.90 -30.84 -21.88
N THR A 137 2.89 -31.18 -21.07
CA THR A 137 2.98 -32.27 -20.09
C THR A 137 3.22 -33.60 -20.79
N THR A 138 2.48 -33.89 -21.86
CA THR A 138 2.72 -35.08 -22.71
C THR A 138 4.13 -35.07 -23.27
N ALA A 139 4.63 -33.94 -23.78
CA ALA A 139 6.01 -33.84 -24.24
C ALA A 139 7.05 -34.09 -23.13
N ILE A 140 6.76 -33.65 -21.90
CA ILE A 140 7.69 -33.78 -20.77
C ILE A 140 7.81 -35.22 -20.29
N TYR A 141 6.67 -35.90 -20.13
CA TYR A 141 6.59 -37.17 -19.41
C TYR A 141 6.39 -38.39 -20.31
N ASP A 142 5.84 -38.22 -21.52
CA ASP A 142 5.37 -39.35 -22.33
C ASP A 142 6.10 -39.47 -23.69
N VAL A 143 6.68 -38.37 -24.20
CA VAL A 143 7.39 -38.37 -25.48
C VAL A 143 8.90 -38.53 -25.28
N ALA A 144 9.38 -39.76 -25.33
CA ALA A 144 10.82 -40.04 -25.35
C ALA A 144 11.43 -39.46 -26.62
N ARG A 145 12.59 -38.82 -26.49
CA ARG A 145 13.41 -38.36 -27.63
C ARG A 145 14.01 -39.55 -28.39
N PRO A 146 14.56 -39.36 -29.60
CA PRO A 146 15.25 -40.43 -30.34
C PRO A 146 16.41 -41.10 -29.58
N ASP A 147 17.00 -40.41 -28.60
CA ASP A 147 18.05 -40.93 -27.72
C ASP A 147 17.50 -41.75 -26.52
N GLY A 148 16.17 -41.91 -26.43
CA GLY A 148 15.48 -42.67 -25.40
C GLY A 148 15.19 -41.90 -24.11
N LYS A 149 15.62 -40.64 -24.00
CA LYS A 149 15.40 -39.82 -22.80
C LYS A 149 14.14 -38.97 -22.90
N LEU A 150 13.47 -38.75 -21.77
CA LEU A 150 12.40 -37.76 -21.65
C LEU A 150 12.96 -36.37 -21.35
N ILE A 151 12.16 -35.32 -21.52
CA ILE A 151 12.58 -33.95 -21.13
C ILE A 151 12.86 -33.89 -19.62
N ILE A 152 12.03 -34.55 -18.82
CA ILE A 152 12.20 -34.63 -17.35
C ILE A 152 13.52 -35.30 -16.93
N ASP A 153 14.14 -36.12 -17.79
CA ASP A 153 15.43 -36.77 -17.51
C ASP A 153 16.64 -35.86 -17.81
N ILE A 154 16.44 -34.79 -18.59
CA ILE A 154 17.53 -33.94 -19.11
C ILE A 154 17.46 -32.51 -18.59
N VAL A 155 16.28 -32.04 -18.22
CA VAL A 155 16.08 -30.72 -17.61
C VAL A 155 15.80 -30.92 -16.13
N ASP A 156 16.70 -30.39 -15.30
CA ASP A 156 16.41 -30.20 -13.88
C ASP A 156 15.42 -29.05 -13.77
N PHE A 157 14.13 -29.37 -13.82
CA PHE A 157 13.09 -28.43 -13.42
C PHE A 157 13.25 -28.22 -11.92
N LYS A 158 14.15 -27.31 -11.56
CA LYS A 158 14.27 -26.86 -10.18
C LYS A 158 12.85 -26.51 -9.72
N PRO A 159 12.35 -27.11 -8.62
CA PRO A 159 11.13 -26.59 -8.02
C PRO A 159 11.38 -25.10 -7.83
N ALA A 160 10.49 -24.25 -8.38
CA ALA A 160 10.64 -22.80 -8.37
C ALA A 160 11.25 -22.38 -7.03
N GLU A 161 12.45 -21.77 -7.06
CA GLU A 161 13.23 -21.39 -5.87
C GLU A 161 12.30 -20.82 -4.82
N SER A 162 11.89 -21.67 -3.87
CA SER A 162 10.75 -21.45 -2.97
C SER A 162 9.92 -20.23 -3.37
N GLU A 163 9.15 -20.34 -4.46
CA GLU A 163 7.93 -19.53 -4.48
C GLU A 163 7.26 -19.88 -3.15
N PRO A 164 7.01 -18.89 -2.26
CA PRO A 164 6.30 -19.18 -1.02
C PRO A 164 5.10 -20.03 -1.41
N PRO A 165 4.85 -21.14 -0.69
CA PRO A 165 3.94 -22.20 -1.13
C PRO A 165 2.72 -21.53 -1.73
N ALA A 166 2.35 -21.90 -2.97
CA ALA A 166 1.20 -21.38 -3.68
C ALA A 166 0.10 -21.19 -2.64
N SER A 167 -0.12 -19.93 -2.25
CA SER A 167 -0.93 -19.66 -1.10
C SER A 167 -2.27 -20.28 -1.43
N GLU A 168 -2.79 -21.11 -0.53
CA GLU A 168 -4.23 -21.17 -0.37
C GLU A 168 -4.67 -19.72 -0.47
N ASP A 169 -5.47 -19.40 -1.49
CA ASP A 169 -6.07 -18.11 -1.74
C ASP A 169 -6.04 -17.24 -0.47
N PRO A 170 -5.16 -16.22 -0.33
CA PRO A 170 -5.16 -15.38 0.85
C PRO A 170 -6.34 -14.42 0.68
N SER A 171 -7.53 -14.97 0.52
CA SER A 171 -8.78 -14.26 0.71
C SER A 171 -8.88 -13.74 2.14
N ALA A 172 -7.99 -14.16 3.04
CA ALA A 172 -7.97 -13.80 4.44
C ALA A 172 -6.55 -13.77 5.05
N TYR A 173 -5.89 -12.60 5.07
CA TYR A 173 -4.80 -12.37 6.02
C TYR A 173 -5.40 -12.21 7.43
N ASN A 174 -5.24 -13.23 8.29
CA ASN A 174 -5.70 -13.14 9.68
C ASN A 174 -4.89 -12.08 10.45
N ASP A 175 -5.58 -11.21 11.20
CA ASP A 175 -5.01 -10.00 11.84
C ASP A 175 -4.24 -9.14 10.82
N GLY A 176 -4.85 -8.94 9.64
CA GLY A 176 -4.30 -8.07 8.60
C GLY A 176 -4.23 -6.62 9.07
N LYS A 177 -3.12 -5.96 8.74
CA LYS A 177 -2.86 -4.55 9.05
C LYS A 177 -2.37 -3.86 7.79
N LEU A 178 -2.84 -2.63 7.58
CA LEU A 178 -2.47 -1.80 6.45
C LEU A 178 -1.91 -0.48 6.98
N ASN A 179 -0.97 0.10 6.25
CA ASN A 179 -0.49 1.45 6.49
C ASN A 179 -0.30 2.15 5.15
N LEU A 180 -0.77 3.38 5.02
CA LEU A 180 -0.66 4.19 3.80
C LEU A 180 0.19 5.44 4.04
N THR A 181 1.20 5.62 3.20
CA THR A 181 2.11 6.78 3.24
C THR A 181 2.23 7.44 1.87
N ALA A 182 2.60 8.72 1.87
CA ALA A 182 3.01 9.44 0.68
C ALA A 182 4.44 9.94 0.85
N ASP A 183 5.15 10.12 -0.26
CA ASP A 183 6.51 10.69 -0.28
C ASP A 183 6.56 12.17 0.16
N ARG A 184 5.40 12.82 0.25
CA ARG A 184 5.24 14.23 0.64
C ARG A 184 3.87 14.48 1.27
N THR A 185 3.78 15.50 2.11
CA THR A 185 2.52 15.96 2.72
C THR A 185 1.83 17.06 1.90
N TYR A 186 2.54 17.69 0.97
CA TYR A 186 1.97 18.63 0.00
C TYR A 186 2.70 18.59 -1.34
N VAL A 187 2.04 19.14 -2.37
CA VAL A 187 2.60 19.34 -3.70
C VAL A 187 2.25 20.75 -4.17
N ASN A 188 3.15 21.40 -4.93
CA ASN A 188 2.85 22.70 -5.53
C ASN A 188 1.68 22.61 -6.49
N ASN A 189 0.97 23.73 -6.67
CA ASN A 189 -0.12 23.79 -7.62
C ASN A 189 0.34 23.53 -9.06
N GLY A 190 -0.59 23.08 -9.88
CA GLY A 190 -0.42 22.77 -11.29
C GLY A 190 -0.71 21.31 -11.61
N GLY A 191 -1.14 21.06 -12.85
CA GLY A 191 -1.30 19.69 -13.35
C GLY A 191 0.04 19.03 -13.69
N GLY A 192 0.07 17.71 -13.65
CA GLY A 192 1.24 16.91 -14.03
C GLY A 192 2.30 16.77 -12.92
N ARG A 193 1.98 17.18 -11.68
CA ARG A 193 2.85 16.90 -10.53
C ARG A 193 2.54 15.50 -10.01
N THR A 194 3.55 14.82 -9.49
CA THR A 194 3.39 13.45 -9.01
C THR A 194 3.51 13.35 -7.49
N ILE A 195 2.71 12.47 -6.92
CA ILE A 195 2.75 12.04 -5.53
C ILE A 195 2.90 10.52 -5.55
N ARG A 196 3.90 9.98 -4.86
CA ARG A 196 4.06 8.53 -4.75
C ARG A 196 3.38 8.05 -3.47
N LEU A 197 2.41 7.16 -3.62
CA LEU A 197 1.74 6.47 -2.53
C LEU A 197 2.41 5.11 -2.30
N THR A 198 2.57 4.74 -1.04
CA THR A 198 3.13 3.46 -0.63
C THR A 198 2.25 2.86 0.46
N ALA A 199 1.62 1.74 0.15
CA ALA A 199 0.91 0.92 1.11
C ALA A 199 1.82 -0.21 1.61
N THR A 200 1.84 -0.44 2.92
CA THR A 200 2.54 -1.57 3.55
C THR A 200 1.50 -2.44 4.24
N ALA A 201 1.37 -3.68 3.78
CA ALA A 201 0.48 -4.68 4.32
C ALA A 201 1.26 -5.71 5.15
N THR A 202 0.77 -5.97 6.36
CA THR A 202 1.33 -6.98 7.27
C THR A 202 0.21 -7.82 7.88
N TYR A 203 0.54 -8.94 8.50
CA TYR A 203 -0.43 -9.80 9.15
C TYR A 203 0.12 -10.47 10.41
N GLY A 204 -0.81 -10.87 11.27
CA GLY A 204 -0.51 -11.60 12.50
C GLY A 204 0.17 -10.76 13.59
N PRO A 205 0.38 -11.36 14.78
CA PRO A 205 0.92 -10.67 15.95
C PRO A 205 2.38 -10.20 15.77
N ASN A 206 3.11 -10.79 14.82
CA ASN A 206 4.51 -10.45 14.54
C ASN A 206 4.67 -9.45 13.37
N ASN A 207 3.57 -8.92 12.82
CA ASN A 207 3.56 -8.03 11.66
C ASN A 207 4.38 -8.59 10.47
N LEU A 208 4.14 -9.86 10.12
CA LEU A 208 4.80 -10.49 8.98
C LEU A 208 4.36 -9.80 7.68
N PRO A 209 5.23 -9.63 6.68
CA PRO A 209 4.86 -9.06 5.38
C PRO A 209 3.74 -9.84 4.69
N ALA A 210 2.66 -9.16 4.30
CA ALA A 210 1.55 -9.75 3.54
C ALA A 210 1.89 -9.81 2.03
N ALA A 211 2.88 -10.62 1.68
CA ALA A 211 3.31 -10.79 0.30
C ALA A 211 2.22 -11.39 -0.57
N GLY A 212 1.94 -10.79 -1.73
CA GLY A 212 0.85 -11.20 -2.61
C GLY A 212 -0.50 -10.57 -2.29
N ALA A 213 -0.61 -9.75 -1.24
CA ALA A 213 -1.83 -9.01 -0.94
C ALA A 213 -2.24 -8.08 -2.09
N GLN A 214 -3.52 -8.12 -2.46
CA GLN A 214 -4.10 -7.22 -3.45
C GLN A 214 -4.51 -5.93 -2.75
N ILE A 215 -3.84 -4.83 -3.08
CA ILE A 215 -4.10 -3.52 -2.49
C ILE A 215 -4.76 -2.63 -3.54
N GLN A 216 -5.96 -2.14 -3.26
CA GLN A 216 -6.64 -1.19 -4.14
C GLN A 216 -6.39 0.23 -3.65
N PHE A 217 -6.11 1.14 -4.57
CA PHE A 217 -5.87 2.54 -4.31
C PHE A 217 -6.99 3.39 -4.92
N PHE A 218 -7.45 4.35 -4.15
CA PHE A 218 -8.47 5.32 -4.54
C PHE A 218 -7.94 6.74 -4.32
N ALA A 219 -8.44 7.65 -5.12
CA ALA A 219 -8.18 9.08 -4.97
C ALA A 219 -9.49 9.85 -5.13
N ASP A 220 -9.70 10.86 -4.30
CA ASP A 220 -10.84 11.76 -4.31
C ASP A 220 -10.39 13.20 -4.03
N VAL A 221 -11.01 14.16 -4.71
CA VAL A 221 -10.82 15.59 -4.43
C VAL A 221 -12.18 16.23 -4.29
N GLU A 222 -12.56 16.55 -3.05
CA GLU A 222 -13.84 17.19 -2.70
C GLU A 222 -15.08 16.43 -3.23
N GLY A 223 -15.10 15.11 -3.10
CA GLY A 223 -16.19 14.25 -3.57
C GLY A 223 -16.17 14.00 -5.08
N SER A 224 -15.12 14.44 -5.78
CA SER A 224 -14.87 14.07 -7.17
C SER A 224 -13.83 12.94 -7.24
N PRO A 225 -14.22 11.71 -7.65
CA PRO A 225 -13.28 10.63 -7.83
C PRO A 225 -12.18 10.99 -8.83
N ARG A 226 -10.94 10.65 -8.48
CA ARG A 226 -9.72 10.88 -9.27
C ARG A 226 -8.99 9.58 -9.58
N ILE A 227 -9.69 8.45 -9.60
CA ILE A 227 -9.10 7.12 -9.78
C ILE A 227 -8.28 7.03 -11.09
N GLY A 228 -8.69 7.73 -12.15
CA GLY A 228 -7.94 7.79 -13.42
C GLY A 228 -6.64 8.60 -13.40
N GLN A 229 -6.30 9.24 -12.28
CA GLN A 229 -5.00 9.92 -12.09
C GLN A 229 -3.95 9.03 -11.40
N LEU A 230 -4.34 7.85 -10.93
CA LEU A 230 -3.42 6.84 -10.39
C LEU A 230 -2.80 6.06 -11.54
N SER A 231 -1.49 5.77 -11.46
CA SER A 231 -0.81 4.90 -12.43
C SER A 231 -1.40 3.50 -12.43
N ASP A 232 -1.72 3.02 -11.23
CA ASP A 232 -2.28 1.70 -10.98
C ASP A 232 -3.32 1.83 -9.86
N GLN A 233 -4.52 1.31 -10.10
CA GLN A 233 -5.61 1.32 -9.12
C GLN A 233 -5.56 0.10 -8.21
N GLU A 234 -4.81 -0.92 -8.61
CA GLU A 234 -4.69 -2.17 -7.90
C GLU A 234 -3.28 -2.72 -8.10
N VAL A 235 -2.61 -3.02 -7.01
CA VAL A 235 -1.22 -3.44 -7.02
C VAL A 235 -1.05 -4.61 -6.06
N ILE A 236 -0.36 -5.64 -6.53
CA ILE A 236 0.00 -6.81 -5.71
C ILE A 236 1.22 -6.44 -4.87
N ALA A 237 1.09 -6.59 -3.55
CA ALA A 237 2.17 -6.36 -2.62
C ALA A 237 3.36 -7.31 -2.88
N ASN A 238 4.57 -6.77 -2.89
CA ASN A 238 5.80 -7.54 -3.10
C ASN A 238 6.16 -8.43 -1.89
N ALA A 239 7.32 -9.09 -1.92
CA ALA A 239 7.80 -9.95 -0.84
C ALA A 239 7.92 -9.26 0.54
N GLN A 240 7.98 -7.92 0.56
CA GLN A 240 8.01 -7.10 1.77
C GLN A 240 6.62 -6.56 2.15
N GLY A 241 5.55 -7.02 1.51
CA GLY A 241 4.19 -6.54 1.76
C GLY A 241 3.95 -5.12 1.24
N ILE A 242 4.80 -4.64 0.33
CA ILE A 242 4.75 -3.25 -0.15
C ILE A 242 4.07 -3.18 -1.52
N ALA A 243 3.10 -2.27 -1.65
CA ALA A 243 2.51 -1.86 -2.92
C ALA A 243 2.68 -0.35 -3.10
N SER A 244 2.89 0.11 -4.34
CA SER A 244 3.04 1.54 -4.64
C SER A 244 2.26 1.92 -5.89
N THR A 245 1.70 3.13 -5.89
CA THR A 245 1.09 3.76 -7.06
C THR A 245 1.48 5.24 -7.11
N THR A 246 1.39 5.86 -8.28
CA THR A 246 1.67 7.29 -8.44
C THR A 246 0.39 8.03 -8.81
N TYR A 247 0.04 9.07 -8.04
CA TYR A 247 -1.00 10.02 -8.40
C TYR A 247 -0.42 11.17 -9.20
N THR A 248 -1.07 11.53 -10.31
CA THR A 248 -0.73 12.73 -11.11
C THR A 248 -1.78 13.82 -10.90
N THR A 249 -1.37 15.01 -10.48
CA THR A 249 -2.29 16.12 -10.21
C THR A 249 -2.94 16.66 -11.48
N LEU A 250 -4.15 17.18 -11.32
CA LEU A 250 -4.81 18.05 -12.28
C LEU A 250 -4.71 19.50 -11.82
N ALA A 251 -4.76 20.45 -12.76
CA ALA A 251 -4.85 21.88 -12.40
C ALA A 251 -6.10 22.21 -11.55
N GLN A 252 -7.13 21.36 -11.61
CA GLN A 252 -8.35 21.48 -10.80
C GLN A 252 -8.14 21.08 -9.33
N ASP A 253 -7.03 20.42 -9.00
CA ASP A 253 -6.71 20.00 -7.63
C ASP A 253 -6.08 21.15 -6.83
N ASN A 254 -5.73 22.26 -7.49
CA ASN A 254 -5.05 23.40 -6.87
C ASN A 254 -5.77 23.93 -5.62
N ASN A 255 -5.02 24.13 -4.54
CA ASN A 255 -5.49 24.57 -3.22
C ASN A 255 -6.49 23.64 -2.53
N LYS A 256 -6.56 22.37 -2.95
CA LYS A 256 -7.46 21.36 -2.37
C LYS A 256 -6.67 20.25 -1.66
N GLN A 257 -7.35 19.60 -0.73
CA GLN A 257 -6.91 18.32 -0.19
C GLN A 257 -7.19 17.22 -1.23
N ILE A 258 -6.18 16.44 -1.52
CA ILE A 258 -6.28 15.22 -2.31
C ILE A 258 -6.35 14.07 -1.32
N SER A 259 -7.51 13.45 -1.22
CA SER A 259 -7.75 12.31 -0.34
C SER A 259 -7.39 11.02 -1.07
N PHE A 260 -6.66 10.16 -0.37
CA PHE A 260 -6.27 8.84 -0.82
C PHE A 260 -6.80 7.80 0.14
N LEU A 261 -7.15 6.65 -0.41
CA LEU A 261 -7.51 5.48 0.36
C LEU A 261 -6.78 4.29 -0.23
N ALA A 262 -6.25 3.41 0.64
CA ALA A 262 -5.81 2.09 0.27
C ALA A 262 -6.65 1.07 1.04
N ASN A 263 -7.09 -0.01 0.40
CA ASN A 263 -7.76 -1.10 1.11
C ASN A 263 -7.18 -2.46 0.73
N MET A 264 -7.42 -3.43 1.61
CA MET A 264 -7.00 -4.82 1.46
C MET A 264 -8.03 -5.74 2.12
N ALA A 265 -8.29 -6.90 1.51
CA ALA A 265 -9.11 -7.95 2.11
C ALA A 265 -8.37 -8.70 3.24
N THR A 266 -9.09 -9.03 4.31
CA THR A 266 -8.65 -9.82 5.46
C THR A 266 -9.66 -10.92 5.79
N ASP A 267 -9.47 -11.67 6.88
CA ASP A 267 -10.38 -12.75 7.30
C ASP A 267 -11.79 -12.24 7.61
N GLY A 268 -12.64 -12.22 6.57
CA GLY A 268 -14.06 -11.83 6.65
C GLY A 268 -14.34 -10.34 6.62
N ASP A 269 -13.34 -9.46 6.48
CA ASP A 269 -13.53 -8.00 6.46
C ASP A 269 -12.53 -7.27 5.54
N TRP A 270 -12.83 -6.03 5.19
CA TRP A 270 -11.92 -5.11 4.51
C TRP A 270 -11.31 -4.16 5.51
N ILE A 271 -9.98 -4.01 5.45
CA ILE A 271 -9.31 -2.92 6.15
C ILE A 271 -8.98 -1.83 5.15
N GLU A 272 -9.12 -0.58 5.60
CA GLU A 272 -8.82 0.60 4.81
C GLU A 272 -7.97 1.58 5.59
N GLU A 273 -7.10 2.27 4.88
CA GLU A 273 -6.27 3.35 5.41
C GLU A 273 -6.44 4.57 4.53
N HIS A 274 -6.62 5.72 5.19
CA HIS A 274 -6.84 6.99 4.52
C HIS A 274 -5.57 7.83 4.60
N LEU A 275 -5.37 8.75 3.67
CA LEU A 275 -4.30 9.74 3.70
C LEU A 275 -4.74 10.99 2.94
N SER A 276 -4.23 12.16 3.29
CA SER A 276 -4.46 13.37 2.50
C SER A 276 -3.16 14.10 2.18
N VAL A 277 -3.06 14.63 0.97
CA VAL A 277 -1.96 15.48 0.51
C VAL A 277 -2.53 16.80 0.02
N LEU A 278 -1.97 17.92 0.48
CA LEU A 278 -2.41 19.24 0.07
C LEU A 278 -1.77 19.65 -1.26
N SER A 279 -2.56 20.02 -2.27
CA SER A 279 -2.02 20.79 -3.40
C SER A 279 -2.01 22.27 -3.03
N SER A 280 -0.86 22.90 -2.81
CA SER A 280 -0.79 24.33 -2.49
C SER A 280 0.61 24.91 -2.70
N ASP A 281 0.65 26.19 -3.10
CA ASP A 281 1.89 26.99 -3.10
C ASP A 281 2.12 27.77 -1.80
N SER A 282 1.16 27.71 -0.86
CA SER A 282 1.21 28.44 0.42
C SER A 282 1.00 27.52 1.64
N ALA A 283 1.43 26.26 1.52
CA ALA A 283 1.38 25.30 2.61
C ALA A 283 2.40 25.59 3.71
N ALA A 284 2.02 25.33 4.95
CA ALA A 284 2.92 25.04 6.07
C ALA A 284 2.89 23.54 6.37
N THR A 285 3.89 23.04 7.09
CA THR A 285 3.92 21.64 7.55
C THR A 285 3.86 21.56 9.07
N ILE A 286 3.13 20.57 9.57
CA ILE A 286 3.09 20.21 10.99
C ILE A 286 3.62 18.80 11.19
N SER A 287 4.23 18.58 12.34
CA SER A 287 4.62 17.26 12.83
C SER A 287 4.49 17.21 14.35
N GLY A 288 4.47 16.01 14.89
CA GLY A 288 4.53 15.81 16.33
C GLY A 288 4.24 14.37 16.71
N ARG A 289 3.98 14.19 18.00
CA ARG A 289 3.62 12.90 18.57
C ARG A 289 2.55 13.09 19.63
N VAL A 290 1.54 12.22 19.60
CA VAL A 290 0.49 12.16 20.61
C VAL A 290 0.79 11.00 21.56
N VAL A 291 0.55 11.22 22.84
CA VAL A 291 0.54 10.18 23.87
C VAL A 291 -0.77 10.25 24.63
N ASN A 292 -1.19 9.13 25.21
CA ASN A 292 -2.20 9.14 26.25
C ASN A 292 -1.68 9.99 27.42
N PRO A 293 -2.33 11.10 27.78
CA PRO A 293 -1.81 12.04 28.75
C PRO A 293 -1.82 11.51 30.19
N PHE A 294 -2.51 10.39 30.44
CA PHE A 294 -2.55 9.73 31.74
C PHE A 294 -1.42 8.71 31.92
N THR A 295 -0.93 8.11 30.83
CA THR A 295 0.00 6.96 30.89
C THR A 295 1.33 7.19 30.16
N GLY A 296 1.38 8.12 29.21
CA GLY A 296 2.54 8.41 28.37
C GLY A 296 2.78 7.43 27.23
N THR A 297 1.92 6.41 27.09
CA THR A 297 1.97 5.45 25.98
C THR A 297 1.29 6.01 24.74
N PRO A 298 1.61 5.55 23.51
CA PRO A 298 0.81 5.87 22.33
C PRO A 298 -0.68 5.55 22.56
N PRO A 299 -1.61 6.42 22.15
CA PRO A 299 -3.03 6.10 22.16
C PRO A 299 -3.38 5.09 21.05
N THR A 300 -4.36 4.23 21.31
CA THR A 300 -4.94 3.36 20.28
C THR A 300 -6.05 4.09 19.54
N ASN A 301 -6.15 3.90 18.22
CA ASN A 301 -7.19 4.49 17.35
C ASN A 301 -7.31 6.03 17.51
N ALA A 302 -6.18 6.73 17.49
CA ALA A 302 -6.18 8.18 17.60
C ALA A 302 -6.50 8.84 16.26
N GLU A 303 -7.43 9.78 16.30
CA GLU A 303 -7.84 10.57 15.15
C GLU A 303 -7.33 12.00 15.29
N GLY A 304 -6.60 12.46 14.27
CA GLY A 304 -6.14 13.84 14.17
C GLY A 304 -6.96 14.63 13.16
N GLY A 305 -7.06 15.95 13.37
CA GLY A 305 -7.51 16.83 12.31
C GLY A 305 -7.19 18.29 12.54
N ILE A 306 -7.32 19.08 11.49
CA ILE A 306 -7.06 20.51 11.47
C ILE A 306 -8.32 21.21 10.98
N SER A 307 -8.82 22.19 11.72
CA SER A 307 -10.09 22.84 11.39
C SER A 307 -10.05 24.36 11.50
N ALA A 308 -10.79 25.01 10.61
CA ALA A 308 -11.07 26.45 10.63
C ALA A 308 -12.47 26.69 10.06
N GLY A 309 -13.44 27.00 10.93
CA GLY A 309 -14.85 27.10 10.52
C GLY A 309 -15.38 25.77 9.99
N SER A 310 -15.89 25.77 8.76
CA SER A 310 -16.36 24.55 8.06
C SER A 310 -15.23 23.72 7.43
N ASN A 311 -14.00 24.25 7.36
CA ASN A 311 -12.88 23.55 6.74
C ASN A 311 -12.32 22.51 7.72
N TYR A 312 -12.10 21.29 7.24
CA TYR A 312 -11.53 20.18 7.98
C TYR A 312 -10.49 19.45 7.14
N ILE A 313 -9.34 19.14 7.74
CA ILE A 313 -8.26 18.34 7.15
C ILE A 313 -7.99 17.19 8.11
N ALA A 314 -8.13 15.94 7.65
CA ALA A 314 -7.76 14.77 8.45
C ALA A 314 -6.23 14.70 8.63
N VAL A 315 -5.79 14.26 9.81
CA VAL A 315 -4.38 14.03 10.11
C VAL A 315 -4.23 12.59 10.59
N ASN A 316 -3.49 11.81 9.81
CA ASN A 316 -3.17 10.43 10.19
C ASN A 316 -2.21 10.43 11.38
N ILE A 317 -2.52 9.57 12.34
CA ILE A 317 -1.67 9.33 13.52
C ILE A 317 -1.24 7.87 13.44
N SER A 318 0.06 7.65 13.31
CA SER A 318 0.65 6.32 13.32
C SER A 318 0.45 5.63 14.67
N SER A 319 0.53 4.30 14.69
CA SER A 319 0.35 3.48 15.91
C SER A 319 1.34 3.81 17.03
N ASP A 320 2.50 4.39 16.71
CA ASP A 320 3.48 4.88 17.67
C ASP A 320 3.16 6.30 18.19
N GLY A 321 2.05 6.88 17.75
CA GLY A 321 1.56 8.22 18.07
C GLY A 321 2.09 9.34 17.18
N SER A 322 3.01 9.07 16.25
CA SER A 322 3.60 10.10 15.38
C SER A 322 2.61 10.58 14.32
N TYR A 323 2.73 11.85 13.91
CA TYR A 323 1.94 12.39 12.81
C TYR A 323 2.70 13.47 12.05
N ALA A 324 2.35 13.64 10.78
CA ALA A 324 2.77 14.74 9.94
C ALA A 324 1.66 15.12 8.96
N ALA A 325 1.49 16.41 8.69
CA ALA A 325 0.50 16.90 7.75
C ALA A 325 0.92 18.24 7.15
N ALA A 326 0.29 18.61 6.03
CA ALA A 326 0.37 19.95 5.48
C ALA A 326 -0.94 20.70 5.72
N VAL A 327 -0.83 22.00 5.94
CA VAL A 327 -1.95 22.88 6.25
C VAL A 327 -1.79 24.17 5.46
N PRO A 328 -2.85 24.73 4.85
CA PRO A 328 -2.77 26.06 4.26
C PRO A 328 -2.41 27.09 5.32
N GLN A 329 -1.77 28.20 4.94
CA GLN A 329 -1.56 29.31 5.87
C GLN A 329 -2.88 29.79 6.51
N GLY A 330 -2.82 30.26 7.76
CA GLY A 330 -3.96 30.80 8.49
C GLY A 330 -4.07 30.29 9.92
N ASN A 331 -5.16 30.66 10.58
CA ASN A 331 -5.44 30.29 11.97
C ASN A 331 -6.32 29.04 12.01
N TYR A 332 -5.84 27.99 12.68
CA TYR A 332 -6.54 26.70 12.78
C TYR A 332 -6.52 26.16 14.20
N HIS A 333 -7.44 25.24 14.48
CA HIS A 333 -7.38 24.32 15.60
C HIS A 333 -6.91 22.96 15.11
N VAL A 334 -5.80 22.46 15.66
CA VAL A 334 -5.35 21.09 15.47
C VAL A 334 -5.90 20.27 16.63
N HIS A 335 -6.77 19.30 16.37
CA HIS A 335 -7.39 18.47 17.39
C HIS A 335 -6.91 17.01 17.31
N PHE A 336 -6.92 16.38 18.47
CA PHE A 336 -6.59 14.97 18.66
C PHE A 336 -7.69 14.32 19.48
N ASN A 337 -8.22 13.21 19.00
CA ASN A 337 -9.31 12.47 19.64
C ASN A 337 -8.88 11.01 19.83
N PHE A 338 -9.13 10.44 21.00
CA PHE A 338 -8.92 9.01 21.27
C PHE A 338 -9.61 8.62 22.57
N ASN A 339 -9.87 7.32 22.74
CA ASN A 339 -10.46 6.81 23.97
C ASN A 339 -9.37 6.48 25.01
N VAL A 340 -9.58 6.92 26.25
CA VAL A 340 -8.68 6.73 27.40
C VAL A 340 -9.34 5.96 28.54
N ALA A 341 -10.39 5.19 28.25
CA ALA A 341 -11.10 4.41 29.25
C ALA A 341 -10.14 3.50 30.04
N GLY A 342 -10.39 3.38 31.35
CA GLY A 342 -9.52 2.63 32.27
C GLY A 342 -8.25 3.35 32.72
N SER A 343 -7.86 4.47 32.09
CA SER A 343 -6.71 5.28 32.52
C SER A 343 -7.11 6.49 33.36
N VAL A 344 -8.39 6.88 33.34
CA VAL A 344 -8.89 8.09 34.00
C VAL A 344 -9.05 7.84 35.51
N PRO A 345 -8.38 8.62 36.39
CA PRO A 345 -8.38 8.38 37.83
C PRO A 345 -9.69 8.78 38.53
N HIS A 346 -10.48 9.67 37.91
CA HIS A 346 -11.74 10.18 38.46
C HIS A 346 -12.82 10.14 37.38
N SER A 347 -13.94 9.49 37.66
CA SER A 347 -15.07 9.43 36.73
C SER A 347 -15.75 10.79 36.57
N GLY A 348 -16.35 11.01 35.41
CA GLY A 348 -17.19 12.17 35.12
C GLY A 348 -16.84 12.82 33.79
N ASP A 349 -17.66 13.80 33.42
CA ASP A 349 -17.40 14.65 32.25
C ASP A 349 -16.55 15.85 32.68
N PHE A 350 -15.49 16.14 31.94
CA PHE A 350 -14.61 17.28 32.15
C PHE A 350 -14.51 18.09 30.87
N THR A 351 -14.60 19.40 31.00
CA THR A 351 -14.66 20.31 29.84
C THR A 351 -13.77 21.52 30.04
N GLY A 352 -13.41 22.16 28.93
CA GLY A 352 -12.54 23.32 28.90
C GLY A 352 -12.56 24.02 27.54
N SER A 353 -11.72 25.06 27.38
CA SER A 353 -11.63 25.79 26.11
C SER A 353 -11.06 24.96 24.96
N HIS A 354 -10.19 24.00 25.29
CA HIS A 354 -9.46 23.19 24.31
C HIS A 354 -9.49 21.71 24.64
N PHE A 355 -10.15 21.29 25.72
CA PHE A 355 -10.15 19.94 26.26
C PHE A 355 -11.58 19.49 26.56
N ASP A 356 -11.90 18.26 26.20
CA ASP A 356 -13.15 17.59 26.55
C ASP A 356 -12.85 16.13 26.86
N LEU A 357 -13.37 15.61 27.97
CA LEU A 357 -13.30 14.20 28.35
C LEU A 357 -14.69 13.79 28.80
N LYS A 358 -15.24 12.77 28.14
CA LYS A 358 -16.52 12.17 28.51
C LYS A 358 -16.32 11.02 29.48
N SER A 359 -17.36 10.73 30.25
CA SER A 359 -17.42 9.64 31.21
C SER A 359 -17.19 8.24 30.60
N ASN A 360 -17.43 8.06 29.30
CA ASN A 360 -17.10 6.83 28.57
C ASN A 360 -15.61 6.72 28.16
N GLY A 361 -14.78 7.72 28.50
CA GLY A 361 -13.36 7.77 28.17
C GLY A 361 -13.03 8.46 26.85
N ASP A 362 -14.01 8.92 26.06
CA ASP A 362 -13.73 9.66 24.84
C ASP A 362 -13.13 11.02 25.20
N MET A 363 -11.92 11.27 24.70
CA MET A 363 -11.16 12.47 24.99
C MET A 363 -10.79 13.20 23.72
N ARG A 364 -10.92 14.52 23.76
CA ARG A 364 -10.44 15.44 22.74
C ARG A 364 -9.59 16.54 23.39
N PHE A 365 -8.47 16.88 22.76
CA PHE A 365 -7.84 18.17 23.00
C PHE A 365 -7.46 18.86 21.69
N SER A 366 -7.26 20.18 21.76
CA SER A 366 -6.89 20.97 20.59
C SER A 366 -5.79 22.00 20.89
N ILE A 367 -5.04 22.34 19.84
CA ILE A 367 -3.98 23.34 19.84
C ILE A 367 -4.35 24.39 18.79
N GLN A 368 -4.53 25.63 19.22
CA GLN A 368 -4.75 26.74 18.30
C GLN A 368 -3.40 27.24 17.78
N LYS A 369 -3.27 27.40 16.46
CA LYS A 369 -2.02 27.85 15.84
C LYS A 369 -2.27 28.67 14.59
N ASN A 370 -1.49 29.75 14.44
CA ASN A 370 -1.34 30.48 13.20
C ASN A 370 -0.19 29.86 12.38
N PHE A 371 -0.48 29.39 11.18
CA PHE A 371 0.46 28.81 10.25
C PHE A 371 0.83 29.80 9.15
N ILE A 372 2.13 29.95 8.91
CA ILE A 372 2.70 30.80 7.87
C ILE A 372 3.26 29.90 6.77
N ALA A 373 2.97 30.23 5.51
CA ALA A 373 3.44 29.47 4.35
C ALA A 373 4.96 29.26 4.37
N GLY A 374 5.39 28.04 4.02
CA GLY A 374 6.80 27.64 3.99
C GLY A 374 7.41 27.27 5.34
N ASN A 375 6.72 27.53 6.46
CA ASN A 375 7.22 27.16 7.78
C ASN A 375 6.89 25.71 8.14
N THR A 376 7.76 25.12 8.96
CA THR A 376 7.55 23.81 9.59
C THR A 376 7.37 23.98 11.08
N TYR A 377 6.37 23.31 11.64
CA TYR A 377 6.03 23.38 13.06
C TYR A 377 6.05 21.97 13.68
N THR A 378 6.76 21.83 14.79
CA THR A 378 6.57 20.69 15.71
C THR A 378 5.61 21.16 16.80
N LEU A 379 4.45 20.51 16.91
CA LEU A 379 3.45 20.90 17.91
C LEU A 379 3.70 20.17 19.23
N SER A 380 3.49 20.87 20.34
CA SER A 380 3.57 20.31 21.69
C SER A 380 2.29 19.52 22.01
N SER A 381 2.14 18.35 21.38
CA SER A 381 0.97 17.46 21.50
C SER A 381 1.15 16.30 22.48
N GLU A 382 2.35 16.11 23.03
CA GLU A 382 2.60 15.17 24.13
C GLU A 382 2.14 15.76 25.47
N MET A 383 0.84 15.67 25.77
CA MET A 383 0.24 16.30 26.95
C MET A 383 0.44 15.50 28.25
N GLY A 384 0.31 16.18 29.39
CA GLY A 384 0.03 15.60 30.71
C GLY A 384 -1.35 16.03 31.21
N ILE A 385 -1.77 15.53 32.37
CA ILE A 385 -3.06 15.88 33.01
C ILE A 385 -2.84 16.74 34.24
N LEU A 386 -3.65 17.78 34.40
CA LEU A 386 -3.81 18.53 35.64
C LEU A 386 -5.23 18.34 36.17
N THR A 387 -5.37 17.96 37.45
CA THR A 387 -6.68 17.80 38.10
C THR A 387 -6.63 18.17 39.58
N GLY A 388 -7.78 18.53 40.14
CA GLY A 388 -7.94 18.79 41.58
C GLY A 388 -9.32 19.33 41.93
N ILE A 389 -9.52 19.63 43.22
CA ILE A 389 -10.76 20.21 43.76
C ILE A 389 -10.42 21.57 44.41
N PRO A 390 -10.66 22.69 43.73
CA PRO A 390 -10.49 24.01 44.33
C PRO A 390 -11.51 24.24 45.44
N GLY A 391 -11.04 24.57 46.64
CA GLY A 391 -11.86 24.92 47.78
C GLY A 391 -12.72 26.16 47.49
N ARG A 392 -13.99 26.13 47.93
CA ARG A 392 -14.98 27.22 47.78
C ARG A 392 -15.34 27.59 46.33
N ILE A 393 -14.89 26.82 45.35
CA ILE A 393 -15.32 26.95 43.97
C ILE A 393 -16.33 25.83 43.69
N GLY A 394 -17.55 26.22 43.34
CA GLY A 394 -18.65 25.30 43.08
C GLY A 394 -18.54 24.58 41.73
N PRO A 395 -19.54 23.75 41.39
CA PRO A 395 -19.63 23.12 40.08
C PRO A 395 -19.80 24.15 38.95
N ASN A 396 -19.41 23.78 37.73
CA ASN A 396 -19.52 24.59 36.51
C ASN A 396 -18.76 25.94 36.58
N ALA A 397 -17.72 26.03 37.39
CA ALA A 397 -16.88 27.21 37.51
C ALA A 397 -15.63 27.09 36.64
N ASP A 398 -15.24 28.21 36.05
CA ASP A 398 -14.05 28.29 35.19
C ASP A 398 -12.79 28.54 36.02
N LEU A 399 -11.77 27.75 35.73
CA LEU A 399 -10.41 27.88 36.20
C LEU A 399 -9.50 28.14 35.02
N TYR A 400 -8.40 28.83 35.31
CA TYR A 400 -7.49 29.34 34.29
C TYR A 400 -6.08 28.86 34.57
N PRO A 401 -5.73 27.62 34.15
CA PRO A 401 -4.33 27.22 34.08
C PRO A 401 -3.61 28.10 33.07
N THR A 402 -2.60 28.83 33.56
CA THR A 402 -1.77 29.74 32.77
C THR A 402 -0.32 29.30 32.83
N VAL A 403 0.35 29.23 31.68
CA VAL A 403 1.78 28.94 31.63
C VAL A 403 2.54 30.05 32.35
N MET A 404 3.39 29.67 33.29
CA MET A 404 4.11 30.62 34.12
C MET A 404 5.04 31.50 33.27
N GLY A 405 4.92 32.81 33.45
CA GLY A 405 5.72 33.79 32.71
C GLY A 405 5.17 34.15 31.33
N THR A 406 4.02 33.59 30.93
CA THR A 406 3.32 33.98 29.69
C THR A 406 1.86 34.34 29.99
N ASN A 407 1.12 34.77 28.97
CA ASN A 407 -0.32 34.96 29.04
C ASN A 407 -1.08 33.75 28.46
N ASP A 408 -0.39 32.67 28.14
CA ASP A 408 -0.98 31.49 27.51
C ASP A 408 -1.82 30.76 28.55
N THR A 409 -3.13 30.93 28.40
CA THR A 409 -4.13 30.48 29.35
C THR A 409 -5.12 29.58 28.64
N VAL A 410 -5.50 28.51 29.31
CA VAL A 410 -6.64 27.68 28.91
C VAL A 410 -7.73 27.77 29.97
N ILE A 411 -8.94 27.39 29.60
CA ILE A 411 -10.07 27.29 30.54
C ILE A 411 -10.27 25.82 30.88
N ALA A 412 -10.35 25.50 32.17
CA ALA A 412 -10.79 24.20 32.67
C ALA A 412 -12.01 24.42 33.58
N ARG A 413 -13.07 23.62 33.40
CA ARG A 413 -14.31 23.76 34.15
C ARG A 413 -14.45 22.69 35.22
N THR A 414 -14.91 23.07 36.40
CA THR A 414 -15.27 22.11 37.45
C THR A 414 -16.54 21.34 37.06
N ASN A 415 -16.54 20.02 37.26
CA ASN A 415 -17.69 19.17 37.03
C ASN A 415 -18.73 19.30 38.17
N SER A 416 -19.76 18.46 38.18
CA SER A 416 -20.82 18.45 39.21
C SER A 416 -20.30 18.19 40.64
N GLU A 417 -19.14 17.57 40.78
CA GLU A 417 -18.48 17.29 42.06
C GLU A 417 -17.49 18.40 42.48
N GLY A 418 -17.38 19.47 41.68
CA GLY A 418 -16.43 20.56 41.92
C GLY A 418 -14.99 20.23 41.50
N ARG A 419 -14.73 19.07 40.89
CA ARG A 419 -13.40 18.67 40.39
C ARG A 419 -13.20 19.21 38.97
N PHE A 420 -12.02 19.74 38.68
CA PHE A 420 -11.61 20.02 37.30
C PHE A 420 -10.59 18.99 36.81
N MET A 421 -10.50 18.82 35.49
CA MET A 421 -9.44 18.06 34.83
C MET A 421 -9.17 18.68 33.47
N THR A 422 -7.90 18.78 33.08
CA THR A 422 -7.52 19.28 31.75
C THR A 422 -6.17 18.72 31.29
N ALA A 423 -6.03 18.54 29.98
CA ALA A 423 -4.76 18.18 29.36
C ALA A 423 -3.93 19.44 29.04
N LEU A 424 -2.64 19.41 29.39
CA LEU A 424 -1.73 20.54 29.24
C LEU A 424 -0.37 20.08 28.69
N PRO A 425 0.31 20.90 27.87
CA PRO A 425 1.69 20.64 27.51
C PRO A 425 2.60 20.60 28.75
N PRO A 426 3.72 19.87 28.71
CA PRO A 426 4.68 19.88 29.79
C PRO A 426 5.19 21.30 30.07
N GLY A 427 5.23 21.68 31.34
CA GLY A 427 5.57 23.05 31.70
C GLY A 427 5.25 23.39 33.15
N LEU A 428 5.50 24.65 33.49
CA LEU A 428 5.22 25.22 34.80
C LEU A 428 3.99 26.11 34.71
N TYR A 429 3.02 25.92 35.60
CA TYR A 429 1.73 26.59 35.55
C TYR A 429 1.37 27.29 36.85
N VAL A 430 0.50 28.30 36.72
CA VAL A 430 -0.27 28.90 37.81
C VAL A 430 -1.75 28.68 37.50
N LEU A 431 -2.53 28.29 38.51
CA LEU A 431 -3.97 28.10 38.40
C LEU A 431 -4.68 29.31 39.01
N TYR A 432 -5.44 30.04 38.19
CA TYR A 432 -6.26 31.16 38.62
C TYR A 432 -7.75 30.80 38.66
N ASN A 433 -8.53 31.56 39.43
CA ASN A 433 -10.00 31.56 39.36
C ASN A 433 -10.51 32.64 38.39
N GLY A 434 -11.83 32.71 38.20
CA GLY A 434 -12.48 33.72 37.34
C GLY A 434 -12.34 35.19 37.78
N THR A 435 -11.80 35.47 38.96
CA THR A 435 -11.47 36.84 39.39
C THR A 435 -10.00 37.21 39.16
N GLY A 436 -9.20 36.29 38.58
CA GLY A 436 -7.76 36.46 38.41
C GLY A 436 -6.95 36.24 39.68
N ALA A 437 -7.54 35.69 40.75
CA ALA A 437 -6.81 35.32 41.96
C ALA A 437 -6.10 33.98 41.77
N ALA A 438 -4.81 33.92 42.11
CA ALA A 438 -4.04 32.69 42.05
C ALA A 438 -4.49 31.73 43.17
N LEU A 439 -4.91 30.53 42.79
CA LEU A 439 -5.29 29.47 43.71
C LEU A 439 -4.08 28.60 44.08
N LYS A 440 -3.22 28.31 43.09
CA LYS A 440 -2.00 27.51 43.28
C LYS A 440 -0.97 27.85 42.20
N SER A 441 0.31 27.85 42.55
CA SER A 441 1.42 28.21 41.66
C SER A 441 2.51 27.14 41.67
N ASN A 442 3.46 27.26 40.76
CA ASN A 442 4.57 26.32 40.57
C ASN A 442 4.09 24.88 40.32
N ILE A 443 2.99 24.74 39.59
CA ILE A 443 2.43 23.44 39.23
C ILE A 443 3.23 22.90 38.06
N ILE A 444 3.93 21.78 38.26
CA ILE A 444 4.66 21.10 37.19
C ILE A 444 3.70 20.12 36.52
N VAL A 445 3.53 20.27 35.21
CA VAL A 445 2.88 19.28 34.37
C VAL A 445 3.96 18.57 33.57
N GLU A 446 3.91 17.24 33.56
CA GLU A 446 4.82 16.38 32.81
C GLU A 446 4.03 15.56 31.79
N LYS A 447 4.64 15.24 30.64
CA LYS A 447 3.96 14.43 29.62
C LYS A 447 3.61 13.05 30.16
N GLY A 448 2.41 12.57 29.83
CA GLY A 448 1.97 11.22 30.19
C GLY A 448 1.81 10.96 31.68
N LYS A 449 1.70 12.01 32.50
CA LYS A 449 1.51 11.91 33.95
C LYS A 449 0.33 12.74 34.41
N VAL A 450 -0.29 12.27 35.49
CA VAL A 450 -1.34 12.99 36.21
C VAL A 450 -0.71 13.82 37.34
N THR A 451 -0.82 15.13 37.22
CA THR A 451 -0.56 16.09 38.30
C THR A 451 -1.85 16.28 39.11
N GLU A 452 -1.98 15.55 40.22
CA GLU A 452 -3.10 15.67 41.15
C GLU A 452 -2.80 16.74 42.22
N LEU A 453 -3.67 17.75 42.31
CA LEU A 453 -3.54 18.82 43.30
C LEU A 453 -4.23 18.51 44.63
N GLY A 454 -5.11 17.51 44.66
CA GLY A 454 -5.99 17.23 45.80
C GLY A 454 -7.03 18.33 46.00
N ALA A 455 -7.54 18.45 47.22
CA ALA A 455 -8.29 19.62 47.65
C ALA A 455 -7.33 20.74 48.08
N PHE A 456 -7.57 21.99 47.66
CA PHE A 456 -6.69 23.13 47.97
C PHE A 456 -7.43 24.44 48.19
#